data_AF-A0AA37VHP5-F1
#
_entry.id   AF-A0AA37VHP5-F1
#
_cell.length_a   1.000
_cell.length_b   1.000
_cell.length_c   1.000
_cell.angle_alpha   90.00
_cell.angle_beta   90.00
_cell.angle_gamma   90.00
#
_symmetry.space_group_name_H-M   'P 1'
#
loop_
_entity.id
_entity.type
_entity.pdbx_description
1 polymer ?
#
loop_
_entity_poly.entity_id
_entity_poly.type
_entity_poly.pdbx_seq_one_letter_code
_entity_poly.pdbx_strand_id
1 'polypeptide(L)' 'MQVSEIIRRAIEIGEQKGWITFDELNAICPGSKVQSEDIERIMEALSDAEIRIEEE' A
#
# COMPACT_ATOMS: atom_id res chain seq x y z
N MET A 1 -8.64 3.81 -10.70
CA MET A 1 -8.14 2.90 -9.68
C MET A 1 -9.00 3.02 -8.46
N GLN A 2 -9.60 1.91 -8.04
CA GLN A 2 -10.25 1.79 -6.74
C GLN A 2 -9.18 1.41 -5.71
N VAL A 3 -9.39 1.76 -4.44
CA VAL A 3 -8.45 1.47 -3.33
C VAL A 3 -8.07 -0.02 -3.27
N SER A 4 -9.04 -0.89 -3.55
CA SER A 4 -8.84 -2.36 -3.60
C SER A 4 -7.76 -2.79 -4.59
N GLU A 5 -7.62 -2.06 -5.70
CA GLU A 5 -6.60 -2.35 -6.73
C GLU A 5 -5.21 -1.90 -6.26
N ILE A 6 -5.13 -0.79 -5.53
CA ILE A 6 -3.90 -0.28 -4.91
C ILE A 6 -3.44 -1.25 -3.83
N ILE A 7 -4.35 -1.69 -2.95
CA ILE A 7 -4.07 -2.68 -1.90
C ILE A 7 -3.50 -3.95 -2.52
N ARG A 8 -4.16 -4.50 -3.54
CA ARG A 8 -3.68 -5.70 -4.21
C ARG A 8 -2.27 -5.50 -4.77
N ARG A 9 -2.02 -4.37 -5.42
CA ARG A 9 -0.70 -4.04 -5.97
C ARG A 9 0.37 -3.88 -4.89
N ALA A 10 0.02 -3.22 -3.77
CA ALA A 10 0.89 -3.01 -2.63
C ALA A 10 1.25 -4.35 -1.97
N ILE A 11 0.28 -5.24 -1.82
CA ILE A 11 0.48 -6.60 -1.31
C ILE A 11 1.37 -7.40 -2.27
N GLU A 12 1.13 -7.37 -3.59
CA GLU A 12 1.97 -8.08 -4.56
C GLU A 12 3.44 -7.62 -4.53
N ILE A 13 3.69 -6.32 -4.32
CA ILE A 13 5.05 -5.77 -4.18
C ILE A 13 5.66 -6.20 -2.83
N GLY A 14 4.89 -6.05 -1.76
CA GLY A 14 5.33 -6.37 -0.42
C GLY A 14 5.54 -7.86 -0.17
N GLU A 15 4.74 -8.75 -0.76
CA GLU A 15 4.92 -10.21 -0.65
C GLU A 15 6.26 -10.67 -1.25
N GLN A 16 6.77 -10.00 -2.28
CA GLN A 16 8.05 -10.37 -2.88
C GLN A 16 9.25 -10.05 -1.96
N LYS A 17 9.14 -9.04 -1.11
CA LYS A 17 10.24 -8.52 -0.28
C LYS A 17 10.04 -8.72 1.23
N GLY A 18 8.80 -8.91 1.67
CA GLY A 18 8.34 -8.83 3.06
C GLY A 18 8.03 -7.40 3.55
N TRP A 19 8.20 -6.40 2.70
CA TRP A 19 8.02 -4.98 3.03
C TRP A 19 7.82 -4.12 1.78
N ILE A 20 7.25 -2.93 1.94
CA ILE A 20 7.03 -1.92 0.90
C ILE A 20 7.47 -0.55 1.40
N THR A 21 8.08 0.28 0.53
CA THR A 21 8.40 1.68 0.89
C THR A 21 7.23 2.62 0.66
N PHE A 22 7.25 3.76 1.33
CA PHE A 22 6.35 4.87 1.01
C PHE A 22 6.49 5.32 -0.44
N ASP A 23 7.68 5.30 -1.02
CA ASP A 23 7.88 5.62 -2.44
C ASP A 23 7.22 4.61 -3.37
N GLU A 24 7.36 3.31 -3.10
CA GLU A 24 6.68 2.27 -3.87
C GLU A 24 5.16 2.38 -3.75
N LEU A 25 4.68 2.66 -2.53
CA LEU A 25 3.27 2.89 -2.27
C LEU A 25 2.77 4.15 -3.00
N ASN A 26 3.53 5.25 -2.95
CA ASN A 26 3.21 6.49 -3.66
C ASN A 26 3.29 6.34 -5.18
N ALA A 27 4.14 5.45 -5.70
CA ALA A 27 4.24 5.18 -7.14
C ALA A 27 2.98 4.46 -7.67
N ILE A 28 2.34 3.62 -6.85
CA ILE A 28 1.07 2.95 -7.18
C ILE A 28 -0.17 3.75 -6.76
N CYS A 29 -0.01 4.70 -5.82
CA CYS A 29 -1.05 5.62 -5.42
C CYS A 29 -1.10 6.84 -6.35
N PRO A 30 -2.20 7.07 -7.10
CA PRO A 30 -2.41 8.36 -7.73
C PRO A 30 -2.65 9.40 -6.63
N GLY A 31 -1.61 10.16 -6.25
CA GLY A 31 -1.57 11.07 -5.09
C GLY A 31 -2.69 12.12 -5.01
N SER A 32 -3.51 12.30 -6.05
CA SER A 32 -4.71 13.14 -6.03
C SER A 32 -6.00 12.45 -5.57
N LYS A 33 -6.03 11.13 -5.33
CA LYS A 33 -7.28 10.39 -5.10
C LYS A 33 -7.38 9.62 -3.79
N VAL A 34 -6.31 9.56 -3.00
CA VAL A 34 -6.30 8.79 -1.77
C VAL A 34 -6.80 9.68 -0.64
N GLN A 35 -7.94 9.33 -0.05
CA GLN A 35 -8.43 9.99 1.17
C GLN A 35 -7.80 9.33 2.40
N SER A 36 -7.88 9.99 3.56
CA SER A 36 -7.40 9.42 4.83
C SER A 36 -8.00 8.04 5.12
N GLU A 37 -9.28 7.84 4.83
CA GLU A 37 -9.97 6.56 4.99
C GLU A 37 -9.39 5.46 4.07
N ASP A 38 -8.87 5.83 2.90
CA ASP A 38 -8.27 4.89 1.97
C ASP A 38 -6.86 4.50 2.41
N ILE A 39 -6.10 5.45 2.99
CA ILE A 39 -4.79 5.18 3.60
C ILE A 39 -4.94 4.18 4.75
N GLU A 40 -5.94 4.38 5.63
CA GLU A 40 -6.21 3.46 6.74
C GLU A 40 -6.48 2.04 6.22
N ARG A 41 -7.36 1.89 5.22
CA ARG A 41 -7.63 0.58 4.61
C ARG A 41 -6.40 -0.07 3.99
N ILE A 42 -5.51 0.72 3.39
CA ILE A 42 -4.26 0.22 2.80
C ILE A 42 -3.32 -0.26 3.90
N MET A 43 -3.15 0.51 4.96
CA MET A 43 -2.29 0.15 6.09
C MET A 43 -2.80 -1.11 6.80
N GLU A 44 -4.12 -1.22 7.03
CA GLU A 44 -4.74 -2.41 7.60
C GLU A 44 -4.49 -3.64 6.72
N ALA A 45 -4.73 -3.53 5.41
CA ALA A 45 -4.54 -4.66 4.50
C ALA A 45 -3.08 -5.11 4.37
N LEU A 46 -2.12 -4.17 4.43
CA LEU A 46 -0.69 -4.50 4.47
C LEU A 46 -0.32 -5.20 5.78
N SER A 47 -0.85 -4.73 6.91
CA SER A 47 -0.63 -5.36 8.22
C SER A 47 -1.23 -6.77 8.27
N ASP A 48 -2.43 -6.98 7.72
CA ASP A 48 -3.08 -8.29 7.62
C ASP A 48 -2.29 -9.26 6.74
N ALA A 49 -1.60 -8.74 5.72
CA ALA A 49 -0.73 -9.51 4.85
C ALA A 49 0.69 -9.73 5.44
N GLU A 50 0.93 -9.34 6.70
CA GLU A 50 2.23 -9.39 7.37
C GLU A 50 3.33 -8.60 6.63
N ILE A 51 2.95 -7.59 5.86
CA ILE A 51 3.86 -6.73 5.10
C ILE A 51 4.18 -5.48 5.91
N ARG A 52 5.48 -5.19 6.06
CA ARG A 52 5.94 -3.96 6.73
C ARG A 52 5.98 -2.77 5.79
N ILE A 53 5.65 -1.59 6.31
CA ILE A 53 5.83 -0.32 5.61
C ILE A 53 7.11 0.33 6.15
N GLU A 54 8.04 0.67 5.27
CA GLU A 54 9.29 1.36 5.60
C GLU A 54 9.32 2.78 5.01
N GLU A 55 9.90 3.73 5.76
CA GLU A 55 10.05 5.15 5.40
C GLU A 55 11.32 5.45 4.58
N GLU A 56 11.81 4.50 3.76
CA GLU A 56 12.98 4.74 2.91
C GLU A 56 12.75 5.85 1.87
#